data_AF-A0A1A8ZA58-F1
#
_entry.id   AF-A0A1A8ZA58-F1
#
_cell.length_a   1.000
_cell.length_b   1.000
_cell.length_c   1.000
_cell.angle_alpha   90.00
_cell.angle_beta   90.00
_cell.angle_gamma   90.00
#
_symmetry.space_group_name_H-M   'P 1'
#
loop_
_entity.id
_entity.type
_entity.pdbx_description
1 polymer ?
#
loop_
_entity_poly.entity_id
_entity_poly.type
_entity_poly.pdbx_seq_one_letter_code
_entity_poly.pdbx_strand_id
1 'polypeptide(L)'
;MKAGERQWVPIYLAIVLSSFSYVDVEFPFWFYIKNFANIKEEEYKNTSELFELPSPYFFEICYMFIDQKVFLKATPIETVGQKSFFKYMAKVAGSLTRFLSLCFLSPFLSPGYVEDIKHCRTEKIIRHLEEQNVHCTHIYIPNLQHSETHLVNLSLYSFWKYDSSLNDRANSIDFTSYLLEPFIKDTGADNEENILQDL
;
A
#
# COMPACT_ATOMS: atom_id res chain seq x y z
N MET A 1 15.77 3.89 30.27
CA MET A 1 16.52 3.86 29.01
C MET A 1 17.85 4.55 29.27
N LYS A 2 18.98 3.92 28.96
CA LYS A 2 20.30 4.56 29.10
C LYS A 2 20.63 5.34 27.83
N ALA A 3 21.27 6.49 27.98
CA ALA A 3 21.66 7.30 26.83
C ALA A 3 22.69 6.54 25.97
N GLY A 4 22.47 6.53 24.66
CA GLY A 4 23.36 5.89 23.69
C GLY A 4 23.20 4.38 23.53
N GLU A 5 22.34 3.71 24.31
CA GLU A 5 22.05 2.29 24.12
C GLU A 5 20.87 2.10 23.15
N ARG A 6 21.01 1.14 22.22
CA ARG A 6 19.91 0.70 21.34
C ARG A 6 18.90 -0.09 22.15
N GLN A 7 17.62 0.28 22.02
CA GLN A 7 16.54 -0.41 22.72
C GLN A 7 15.32 -0.56 21.81
N TRP A 8 14.67 -1.72 21.90
CA TRP A 8 13.39 -1.95 21.22
C TRP A 8 12.26 -1.25 21.96
N VAL A 9 11.44 -0.51 21.22
CA VAL A 9 10.35 0.30 21.73
C VAL A 9 9.16 0.15 20.78
N PRO A 10 7.92 0.11 21.29
CA PRO A 10 6.73 0.21 20.44
C PRO A 10 6.77 1.45 19.53
N ILE A 11 6.39 1.27 18.26
CA ILE A 11 6.46 2.32 17.23
C ILE A 11 5.75 3.61 17.66
N TYR A 12 4.56 3.51 18.26
CA TYR A 12 3.81 4.69 18.69
C TYR A 12 4.57 5.53 19.75
N LEU A 13 5.31 4.88 20.66
CA LEU A 13 6.17 5.60 21.61
C LEU A 13 7.39 6.19 20.91
N ALA A 14 7.99 5.46 19.96
CA ALA A 14 9.11 5.95 19.19
C ALA A 14 8.74 7.22 18.39
N ILE A 15 7.56 7.27 17.78
CA ILE A 15 7.04 8.46 17.08
C ILE A 15 6.94 9.65 18.04
N VAL A 16 6.32 9.45 19.20
CA VAL A 16 6.17 10.53 20.20
C VAL A 16 7.53 11.01 20.70
N LEU A 17 8.44 10.11 21.07
CA LEU A 17 9.77 10.47 21.56
C LEU A 17 10.64 11.12 20.48
N SER A 18 10.52 10.67 19.22
CA SER A 18 11.22 11.27 18.07
C SER A 18 10.73 12.69 17.82
N SER A 19 9.43 12.96 18.04
CA SER A 19 8.87 14.30 17.86
C SER A 19 9.49 15.35 18.80
N PHE A 20 9.91 14.94 20.00
CA PHE A 20 10.66 15.76 20.94
C PHE A 20 12.18 15.67 20.78
N SER A 21 12.68 14.99 19.73
CA SER A 21 14.11 14.73 19.49
C SER A 21 14.84 14.00 20.63
N TYR A 22 14.11 13.22 21.45
CA TYR A 22 14.70 12.45 22.54
C TYR A 22 15.34 11.14 22.10
N VAL A 23 14.94 10.62 20.94
CA VAL A 23 15.47 9.38 20.36
C VAL A 23 15.80 9.58 18.89
N ASP A 24 16.79 8.84 18.41
CA ASP A 24 17.04 8.64 16.98
C ASP A 24 16.48 7.28 16.58
N VAL A 25 15.70 7.24 15.51
CA VAL A 25 15.03 6.01 15.07
C VAL A 25 15.85 5.38 13.95
N GLU A 26 16.38 4.19 14.20
CA GLU A 26 17.07 3.42 13.17
C GLU A 26 16.05 2.75 12.24
N PHE A 27 16.40 2.66 10.96
CA PHE A 27 15.59 1.94 9.98
C PHE A 27 15.55 0.44 10.31
N PRO A 28 14.47 -0.29 9.93
CA PRO A 28 14.39 -1.74 10.11
C PRO A 28 15.53 -2.47 9.39
N PHE A 29 16.03 -3.56 9.98
CA PHE A 29 17.17 -4.32 9.43
C PHE A 29 16.93 -4.89 8.02
N TRP A 30 15.70 -4.96 7.52
CA TRP A 30 15.40 -5.42 6.16
C TRP A 30 15.31 -4.26 5.15
N PHE A 31 15.43 -3.01 5.60
CA PHE A 31 15.21 -1.79 4.82
C PHE A 31 16.45 -1.39 3.97
N TYR A 32 17.03 -2.35 3.27
CA TYR A 32 18.18 -2.17 2.36
C TYR A 32 17.70 -2.13 0.91
N ILE A 33 18.34 -1.33 0.04
CA ILE A 33 17.96 -1.25 -1.40
C ILE A 33 18.04 -2.63 -2.04
N LYS A 34 19.07 -3.41 -1.69
CA LYS A 34 19.25 -4.77 -2.22
C LYS A 34 18.07 -5.66 -1.87
N ASN A 35 17.52 -5.53 -0.66
CA ASN A 35 16.36 -6.32 -0.25
C ASN A 35 15.12 -5.92 -1.03
N PHE A 36 14.87 -4.63 -1.22
CA PHE A 36 13.76 -4.16 -2.06
C PHE A 36 13.88 -4.65 -3.50
N ALA A 37 15.09 -4.64 -4.07
CA ALA A 37 15.32 -5.18 -5.40
C ALA A 37 15.03 -6.68 -5.48
N ASN A 38 15.50 -7.46 -4.49
CA ASN A 38 15.25 -8.90 -4.41
C ASN A 38 13.76 -9.22 -4.24
N ILE A 39 13.06 -8.50 -3.34
CA ILE A 39 11.61 -8.68 -3.14
C ILE A 39 10.87 -8.38 -4.44
N LYS A 40 11.21 -7.28 -5.12
CA LYS A 40 10.62 -6.95 -6.41
C LYS A 40 10.87 -8.08 -7.42
N GLU A 41 12.10 -8.57 -7.55
CA GLU A 41 12.41 -9.64 -8.50
C GLU A 41 11.61 -10.92 -8.23
N GLU A 42 11.55 -11.36 -6.97
CA GLU A 42 10.78 -12.55 -6.57
C GLU A 42 9.26 -12.36 -6.74
N GLU A 43 8.75 -11.16 -6.46
CA GLU A 43 7.34 -10.83 -6.68
C GLU A 43 7.01 -10.89 -8.18
N TYR A 44 7.83 -10.34 -9.07
CA TYR A 44 7.56 -10.37 -10.51
C TYR A 44 7.77 -11.76 -11.13
N LYS A 45 8.63 -12.59 -10.54
CA LYS A 45 8.92 -13.95 -11.02
C LYS A 45 7.75 -14.91 -10.79
N ASN A 46 7.10 -14.84 -9.63
CA ASN A 46 5.96 -15.70 -9.31
C ASN A 46 4.66 -15.07 -9.78
N THR A 47 4.05 -15.57 -10.85
CA THR A 47 2.85 -14.90 -11.42
C THR A 47 1.56 -15.16 -10.62
N SER A 48 1.45 -16.30 -9.95
CA SER A 48 0.20 -16.74 -9.27
C SER A 48 0.18 -16.44 -7.78
N GLU A 49 1.33 -16.45 -7.11
CA GLU A 49 1.42 -16.36 -5.66
C GLU A 49 2.05 -15.04 -5.20
N LEU A 50 1.60 -14.58 -4.05
CA LEU A 50 2.15 -13.42 -3.36
C LEU A 50 3.40 -13.82 -2.59
N PHE A 51 4.50 -13.11 -2.84
CA PHE A 51 5.75 -13.35 -2.13
C PHE A 51 5.62 -13.01 -0.64
N GLU A 52 6.34 -13.73 0.22
CA GLU A 52 6.35 -13.48 1.66
C GLU A 52 7.21 -12.24 1.98
N LEU A 53 6.56 -11.21 2.52
CA LEU A 53 7.23 -9.96 2.89
C LEU A 53 7.81 -10.04 4.31
N PRO A 54 8.88 -9.27 4.62
CA PRO A 54 9.61 -9.39 5.89
C PRO A 54 8.81 -8.91 7.13
N SER A 55 7.62 -8.37 6.92
CA SER A 55 6.70 -7.92 7.96
C SER A 55 5.26 -8.06 7.45
N PRO A 56 4.27 -8.35 8.31
CA PRO A 56 2.84 -8.26 7.95
C PRO A 56 2.34 -6.81 7.79
N TYR A 57 3.16 -5.84 8.22
CA TYR A 57 2.94 -4.39 8.08
C TYR A 57 3.99 -3.75 7.18
N PHE A 58 4.46 -4.48 6.14
CA PHE A 58 5.57 -4.04 5.31
C PHE A 58 5.32 -2.66 4.70
N PHE A 59 4.15 -2.45 4.10
CA PHE A 59 3.81 -1.19 3.45
C PHE A 59 3.65 -0.05 4.45
N GLU A 60 2.97 -0.28 5.57
CA GLU A 60 2.75 0.72 6.62
C GLU A 60 4.09 1.20 7.18
N ILE A 61 5.01 0.26 7.47
CA ILE A 61 6.36 0.59 7.94
C ILE A 61 7.12 1.34 6.84
N CYS A 62 7.06 0.90 5.58
CA CYS A 62 7.70 1.63 4.47
C CYS A 62 7.22 3.06 4.38
N TYR A 63 5.91 3.30 4.40
CA TYR A 63 5.35 4.64 4.34
C TYR A 63 5.71 5.49 5.57
N MET A 64 5.79 4.90 6.76
CA MET A 64 6.25 5.63 7.96
C MET A 64 7.70 6.12 7.84
N PHE A 65 8.60 5.35 7.26
CA PHE A 65 10.00 5.75 7.10
C PHE A 65 10.24 6.60 5.84
N ILE A 66 9.36 6.48 4.84
CA ILE A 66 9.39 7.32 3.63
C ILE A 66 8.84 8.72 3.92
N ASP A 67 7.78 8.83 4.71
CA ASP A 67 7.20 10.11 5.11
C ASP A 67 8.06 10.80 6.18
N GLN A 68 8.76 11.85 5.77
CA GLN A 68 9.63 12.66 6.61
C GLN A 68 8.91 13.34 7.79
N LYS A 69 7.57 13.28 7.84
CA LYS A 69 6.77 13.86 8.93
C LYS A 69 6.60 12.93 10.13
N VAL A 70 6.78 11.62 9.97
CA VAL A 70 6.53 10.64 11.06
C VAL A 70 7.71 10.58 12.03
N PHE A 71 8.94 10.53 11.50
CA PHE A 71 10.16 10.56 12.30
C PHE A 71 11.00 11.77 11.94
N LEU A 72 11.14 12.70 12.89
CA LEU A 72 11.95 13.92 12.74
C LEU A 72 13.44 13.61 12.59
N LYS A 73 13.90 12.54 13.23
CA LYS A 73 15.25 11.98 13.10
C LYS A 73 15.13 10.49 12.88
N ALA A 74 15.47 10.07 11.66
CA ALA A 74 15.61 8.68 11.31
C ALA A 74 16.90 8.49 10.50
N THR A 75 17.70 7.50 10.89
CA THR A 75 18.99 7.24 10.26
C THR A 75 18.91 5.97 9.41
N PRO A 76 19.00 6.06 8.07
CA PRO A 76 19.04 4.88 7.23
C PRO A 76 20.30 4.09 7.48
N ILE A 77 20.16 2.76 7.45
CA ILE A 77 21.28 1.86 7.72
C ILE A 77 22.37 1.99 6.66
N GLU A 78 22.01 2.28 5.41
CA GLU A 78 22.94 2.39 4.28
C GLU A 78 23.69 3.74 4.21
N THR A 79 23.25 4.76 4.94
CA THR A 79 23.78 6.14 4.78
C THR A 79 24.65 6.61 5.92
N VAL A 80 24.99 5.73 6.87
CA VAL A 80 25.95 6.06 7.94
C VAL A 80 27.28 6.45 7.30
N GLY A 81 27.54 7.77 7.19
CA GLY A 81 28.75 8.34 6.61
C GLY A 81 28.70 8.70 5.10
N GLN A 82 27.56 8.60 4.40
CA GLN A 82 27.50 8.93 2.95
C GLN A 82 26.43 9.97 2.58
N LYS A 83 26.76 10.86 1.62
CA LYS A 83 25.92 11.95 1.06
C LYS A 83 24.67 11.49 0.28
N SER A 84 24.29 10.20 0.33
CA SER A 84 23.38 9.57 -0.62
C SER A 84 21.93 9.38 -0.13
N PHE A 85 21.54 9.91 1.03
CA PHE A 85 20.18 9.80 1.60
C PHE A 85 19.07 10.11 0.58
N PHE A 86 19.16 11.24 -0.10
CA PHE A 86 18.14 11.62 -1.10
C PHE A 86 18.09 10.66 -2.29
N LYS A 87 19.23 10.13 -2.72
CA LYS A 87 19.31 9.13 -3.80
C LYS A 87 18.74 7.79 -3.36
N TYR A 88 18.93 7.43 -2.08
CA TYR A 88 18.33 6.26 -1.47
C TYR A 88 16.81 6.39 -1.45
N MET A 89 16.29 7.49 -0.89
CA MET A 89 14.85 7.73 -0.78
C MET A 89 14.17 7.78 -2.14
N ALA A 90 14.81 8.42 -3.13
CA ALA A 90 14.30 8.47 -4.50
C ALA A 90 14.17 7.07 -5.15
N LYS A 91 15.01 6.10 -4.77
CA LYS A 91 14.90 4.72 -5.27
C LYS A 91 13.81 3.92 -4.56
N VAL A 92 13.70 4.08 -3.25
CA VAL A 92 12.74 3.31 -2.43
C VAL A 92 11.31 3.84 -2.62
N ALA A 93 11.13 5.16 -2.53
CA ALA A 93 9.83 5.82 -2.63
C ALA A 93 9.45 6.24 -4.07
N GLY A 94 10.43 6.36 -4.96
CA GLY A 94 10.27 6.98 -6.28
C GLY A 94 10.64 8.46 -6.23
N SER A 95 10.65 9.11 -7.39
CA SER A 95 11.00 10.54 -7.46
C SER A 95 10.08 11.34 -6.54
N LEU A 96 10.69 12.12 -5.63
CA LEU A 96 10.08 12.95 -4.57
C LEU A 96 9.09 14.02 -5.07
N THR A 97 8.75 14.00 -6.36
CA THR A 97 7.81 14.90 -7.03
C THR A 97 6.34 14.52 -6.79
N ARG A 98 6.06 13.41 -6.09
CA ARG A 98 4.69 12.94 -5.81
C ARG A 98 4.05 13.48 -4.53
N PHE A 99 4.67 14.43 -3.83
CA PHE A 99 4.03 15.02 -2.64
C PHE A 99 2.97 16.09 -2.95
N LEU A 100 2.78 16.51 -4.21
CA LEU A 100 1.85 17.62 -4.52
C LEU A 100 0.90 17.49 -5.71
N SER A 101 0.94 16.46 -6.57
CA SER A 101 -0.05 16.43 -7.66
C SER A 101 -0.19 15.07 -8.33
N LEU A 102 -1.45 14.63 -8.45
CA LEU A 102 -2.05 13.79 -9.50
C LEU A 102 -1.15 12.66 -10.06
N CYS A 103 -1.37 11.46 -9.55
CA CYS A 103 -0.75 10.23 -10.02
C CYS A 103 -1.10 9.80 -11.47
N PHE A 104 -1.79 10.58 -12.29
CA PHE A 104 -2.42 10.10 -13.53
C PHE A 104 -1.92 10.69 -14.86
N LEU A 105 -0.95 11.60 -14.90
CA LEU A 105 -0.59 12.32 -16.15
C LEU A 105 0.83 12.09 -16.69
N SER A 106 1.56 11.05 -16.30
CA SER A 106 2.89 10.80 -16.90
C SER A 106 3.30 9.32 -16.90
N PRO A 107 3.40 8.65 -18.05
CA PRO A 107 3.89 7.26 -18.15
C PRO A 107 5.43 7.14 -18.03
N PHE A 108 6.14 8.19 -17.59
CA PHE A 108 7.61 8.25 -17.56
C PHE A 108 8.22 8.54 -16.18
N LEU A 109 7.44 8.48 -15.09
CA LEU A 109 7.97 8.65 -13.75
C LEU A 109 8.25 7.28 -13.12
N SER A 110 9.52 6.91 -12.97
CA SER A 110 9.93 5.63 -12.36
C SER A 110 9.32 5.49 -10.96
N PRO A 111 8.43 4.51 -10.72
CA PRO A 111 7.92 4.25 -9.39
C PRO A 111 9.07 3.78 -8.49
N GLY A 112 8.98 4.06 -7.19
CA GLY A 112 9.92 3.47 -6.23
C GLY A 112 9.68 1.98 -6.08
N TYR A 113 10.67 1.26 -5.56
CA TYR A 113 10.52 -0.19 -5.31
C TYR A 113 9.25 -0.53 -4.53
N VAL A 114 8.86 0.27 -3.53
CA VAL A 114 7.68 0.02 -2.72
C VAL A 114 6.39 0.08 -3.55
N GLU A 115 6.28 1.06 -4.44
CA GLU A 115 5.11 1.22 -5.32
C GLU A 115 5.07 0.15 -6.41
N ASP A 116 6.22 -0.23 -6.98
CA ASP A 116 6.31 -1.32 -7.95
C ASP A 116 5.84 -2.65 -7.34
N ILE A 117 6.33 -2.98 -6.13
CA ILE A 117 5.93 -4.19 -5.41
C ILE A 117 4.43 -4.16 -5.12
N LYS A 118 3.91 -3.03 -4.60
CA LYS A 118 2.48 -2.86 -4.30
C LYS A 118 1.61 -3.03 -5.54
N HIS A 119 2.00 -2.43 -6.66
CA HIS A 119 1.27 -2.52 -7.92
C HIS A 119 1.20 -3.96 -8.41
N CYS A 120 2.35 -4.64 -8.50
CA CYS A 120 2.43 -6.03 -8.95
C CYS A 120 1.56 -6.95 -8.08
N ARG A 121 1.58 -6.77 -6.76
CA ARG A 121 0.76 -7.54 -5.83
C ARG A 121 -0.73 -7.26 -5.99
N THR A 122 -1.10 -6.00 -6.20
CA THR A 122 -2.50 -5.61 -6.43
C THR A 122 -3.05 -6.26 -7.70
N GLU A 123 -2.30 -6.27 -8.79
CA GLU A 123 -2.69 -6.94 -10.04
C GLU A 123 -2.89 -8.45 -9.85
N LYS A 124 -2.00 -9.11 -9.08
CA LYS A 124 -2.15 -10.53 -8.76
C LYS A 124 -3.39 -10.82 -7.92
N ILE A 125 -3.65 -9.99 -6.91
CA ILE A 125 -4.83 -10.10 -6.05
C ILE A 125 -6.09 -9.96 -6.89
N ILE A 126 -6.16 -8.94 -7.75
CA ILE A 126 -7.30 -8.73 -8.65
C ILE A 126 -7.50 -9.97 -9.52
N ARG A 127 -6.47 -10.41 -10.24
CA ARG A 127 -6.56 -11.59 -11.11
C ARG A 127 -7.05 -12.83 -10.35
N HIS A 128 -6.50 -13.08 -9.16
CA HIS A 128 -6.90 -14.21 -8.33
C HIS A 128 -8.38 -14.12 -7.90
N LEU A 129 -8.86 -12.92 -7.58
CA LEU A 129 -10.25 -12.67 -7.21
C LEU A 129 -11.21 -12.81 -8.39
N GLU A 130 -10.82 -12.34 -9.58
CA GLU A 130 -11.62 -12.43 -10.81
C GLU A 130 -11.75 -13.88 -11.31
N GLU A 131 -10.74 -14.72 -11.04
CA GLU A 131 -10.77 -16.17 -11.29
C GLU A 131 -11.69 -16.94 -10.32
N GLN A 132 -12.12 -16.33 -9.20
CA GLN A 132 -13.02 -16.99 -8.26
C GLN A 132 -14.45 -17.04 -8.78
N ASN A 133 -15.14 -18.13 -8.45
CA ASN A 133 -16.57 -18.26 -8.68
C ASN A 133 -17.35 -17.40 -7.68
N VAL A 134 -18.37 -16.67 -8.15
CA VAL A 134 -19.31 -15.88 -7.33
C VAL A 134 -20.00 -16.68 -6.21
N HIS A 135 -20.12 -18.00 -6.35
CA HIS A 135 -20.70 -18.90 -5.35
C HIS A 135 -19.65 -19.48 -4.38
N CYS A 136 -18.38 -19.10 -4.52
CA CYS A 136 -17.35 -19.54 -3.61
C CYS A 136 -17.60 -18.97 -2.21
N THR A 137 -17.68 -19.85 -1.20
CA THR A 137 -17.94 -19.46 0.18
C THR A 137 -16.68 -19.06 0.94
N HIS A 138 -15.51 -19.47 0.44
CA HIS A 138 -14.22 -19.27 1.09
C HIS A 138 -13.16 -18.93 0.05
N ILE A 139 -12.56 -17.75 0.16
CA ILE A 139 -11.44 -17.33 -0.67
C ILE A 139 -10.18 -17.38 0.19
N TYR A 140 -9.17 -18.11 -0.28
CA TYR A 140 -7.87 -18.19 0.38
C TYR A 140 -6.82 -17.44 -0.45
N ILE A 141 -6.15 -16.48 0.18
CA ILE A 141 -5.04 -15.72 -0.40
C ILE A 141 -3.92 -15.67 0.65
N PRO A 142 -2.82 -16.43 0.47
CA PRO A 142 -1.71 -16.42 1.41
C PRO A 142 -0.91 -15.11 1.30
N ASN A 143 -0.14 -14.80 2.34
CA ASN A 143 0.85 -13.70 2.37
C ASN A 143 0.30 -12.29 2.10
N LEU A 144 -0.99 -12.05 2.32
CA LEU A 144 -1.57 -10.71 2.30
C LEU A 144 -0.97 -9.83 3.40
N GLN A 145 -0.71 -8.57 3.06
CA GLN A 145 -0.37 -7.52 4.02
C GLN A 145 -1.62 -6.95 4.68
N HIS A 146 -1.46 -6.30 5.83
CA HIS A 146 -2.59 -5.75 6.58
C HIS A 146 -3.46 -4.77 5.76
N SER A 147 -2.84 -3.80 5.08
CA SER A 147 -3.55 -2.88 4.18
C SER A 147 -4.23 -3.58 3.00
N GLU A 148 -3.58 -4.59 2.41
CA GLU A 148 -4.16 -5.37 1.31
C GLU A 148 -5.41 -6.13 1.79
N THR A 149 -5.34 -6.78 2.95
CA THR A 149 -6.50 -7.45 3.57
C THR A 149 -7.65 -6.48 3.79
N HIS A 150 -7.36 -5.27 4.27
CA HIS A 150 -8.39 -4.25 4.48
C HIS A 150 -9.09 -3.85 3.17
N LEU A 151 -8.32 -3.58 2.11
CA LEU A 151 -8.86 -3.20 0.79
C LEU A 151 -9.66 -4.32 0.14
N VAL A 152 -9.17 -5.55 0.22
CA VAL A 152 -9.88 -6.73 -0.29
C VAL A 152 -11.19 -6.92 0.46
N ASN A 153 -11.18 -6.84 1.80
CA ASN A 153 -12.40 -6.98 2.59
C ASN A 153 -13.44 -5.90 2.25
N LEU A 154 -13.01 -4.65 2.07
CA LEU A 154 -13.91 -3.56 1.69
C LEU A 154 -14.53 -3.78 0.31
N SER A 155 -13.73 -4.26 -0.64
CA SER A 155 -14.16 -4.55 -2.02
C SER A 155 -15.14 -5.72 -2.05
N LEU A 156 -14.80 -6.83 -1.38
CA LEU A 156 -15.66 -8.01 -1.28
C LEU A 156 -16.97 -7.70 -0.58
N TYR A 157 -16.94 -6.91 0.51
CA TYR A 157 -18.15 -6.50 1.21
C TYR A 157 -19.08 -5.68 0.33
N SER A 158 -18.53 -4.75 -0.46
CA SER A 158 -19.29 -3.92 -1.39
C SER A 158 -19.90 -4.75 -2.51
N PHE A 159 -19.17 -5.72 -3.05
CA PHE A 159 -19.66 -6.60 -4.11
C PHE A 159 -20.75 -7.56 -3.62
N TRP A 160 -20.50 -8.31 -2.55
CA TRP A 160 -21.41 -9.37 -2.09
C TRP A 160 -22.72 -8.89 -1.48
N LYS A 161 -22.74 -7.67 -0.92
CA LYS A 161 -23.92 -7.13 -0.24
C LYS A 161 -24.94 -6.52 -1.20
N TYR A 162 -24.49 -5.97 -2.33
CA TYR A 162 -25.33 -5.12 -3.18
C TYR A 162 -25.77 -5.76 -4.50
N ASP A 163 -25.30 -6.97 -4.83
CA ASP A 163 -25.58 -7.57 -6.14
C ASP A 163 -26.21 -8.98 -6.09
N SER A 164 -27.39 -9.08 -5.48
CA SER A 164 -28.19 -10.31 -5.52
C SER A 164 -28.65 -10.69 -6.94
N SER A 165 -28.68 -9.75 -7.89
CA SER A 165 -29.14 -9.98 -9.27
C SER A 165 -28.02 -10.28 -10.28
N LEU A 166 -26.79 -9.82 -10.07
CA LEU A 166 -25.63 -10.17 -10.91
C LEU A 166 -25.06 -11.55 -10.59
N ASN A 167 -25.12 -11.96 -9.32
CA ASN A 167 -24.71 -13.29 -8.86
C ASN A 167 -25.47 -14.45 -9.55
N ASP A 168 -26.64 -14.19 -10.12
CA ASP A 168 -27.44 -15.20 -10.84
C ASP A 168 -27.10 -15.29 -12.35
N ARG A 169 -26.34 -14.33 -12.91
CA ARG A 169 -26.16 -14.19 -14.37
C ARG A 169 -24.72 -14.21 -14.86
N ALA A 170 -23.73 -13.98 -14.00
CA ALA A 170 -22.31 -13.93 -14.38
C ALA A 170 -21.48 -14.98 -13.64
N ASN A 171 -20.56 -15.64 -14.36
CA ASN A 171 -19.65 -16.64 -13.80
C ASN A 171 -18.31 -16.05 -13.31
N SER A 172 -18.04 -14.77 -13.59
CA SER A 172 -16.78 -14.08 -13.28
C SER A 172 -17.04 -12.69 -12.71
N ILE A 173 -16.15 -12.23 -11.85
CA ILE A 173 -16.22 -10.92 -11.19
C ILE A 173 -15.17 -9.99 -11.83
N ASP A 174 -15.47 -8.69 -11.92
CA ASP A 174 -14.49 -7.65 -12.30
C ASP A 174 -14.20 -6.80 -11.05
N PHE A 175 -12.97 -6.89 -10.53
CA PHE A 175 -12.52 -6.15 -9.35
C PHE A 175 -11.65 -4.95 -9.70
N THR A 176 -11.33 -4.75 -10.98
CA THR A 176 -10.44 -3.70 -11.48
C THR A 176 -10.94 -2.32 -11.05
N SER A 177 -12.25 -2.08 -11.14
CA SER A 177 -12.90 -0.82 -10.73
C SER A 177 -12.87 -0.57 -9.22
N TYR A 178 -12.85 -1.60 -8.37
CA TYR A 178 -12.90 -1.44 -6.91
C TYR A 178 -11.53 -1.30 -6.25
N LEU A 179 -10.52 -1.98 -6.80
CA LEU A 179 -9.18 -2.04 -6.22
C LEU A 179 -8.20 -1.06 -6.87
N LEU A 180 -8.47 -0.57 -8.09
CA LEU A 180 -7.57 0.35 -8.82
C LEU A 180 -8.11 1.77 -8.98
N GLU A 181 -9.43 1.99 -8.93
CA GLU A 181 -9.94 3.36 -8.99
C GLU A 181 -9.84 4.03 -7.62
N PRO A 182 -9.29 5.26 -7.53
CA PRO A 182 -9.43 6.03 -6.31
C PRO A 182 -10.91 6.20 -6.05
N PHE A 183 -11.40 5.81 -4.86
CA PHE A 183 -12.78 6.07 -4.44
C PHE A 183 -13.14 7.51 -4.81
N ILE A 184 -13.86 7.68 -5.92
CA ILE A 184 -14.40 8.96 -6.31
C ILE A 184 -15.40 9.25 -5.20
N LYS A 185 -15.04 10.18 -4.32
CA LYS A 185 -16.06 10.89 -3.55
C LYS A 185 -17.01 11.45 -4.59
N ASP A 186 -18.27 11.02 -4.56
CA ASP A 186 -19.35 11.78 -5.15
C ASP A 186 -19.26 13.21 -4.62
N THR A 187 -18.65 14.08 -5.42
CA THR A 187 -18.63 15.52 -5.18
C THR A 187 -19.70 16.16 -6.05
N GLY A 188 -20.87 16.38 -5.46
CA GLY A 188 -21.93 17.29 -5.94
C GLY A 188 -22.87 16.65 -6.96
N ALA A 189 -24.17 16.50 -6.70
CA ALA A 189 -25.15 17.60 -6.68
C ALA A 189 -25.01 18.50 -7.91
N ASP A 190 -25.81 18.20 -8.94
CA ASP A 190 -26.52 19.17 -9.79
C ASP A 190 -27.38 18.38 -10.80
N ASN A 191 -28.57 18.02 -10.35
CA ASN A 191 -29.78 17.92 -11.18
C ASN A 191 -30.97 17.98 -10.21
N GLU A 192 -31.13 19.14 -9.58
CA GLU A 192 -32.48 19.65 -9.35
C GLU A 192 -33.14 19.77 -10.71
N GLU A 193 -33.99 18.82 -11.08
CA GLU A 193 -35.22 19.13 -11.82
C GLU A 193 -36.12 17.88 -11.83
N ASN A 194 -37.27 18.04 -11.16
CA ASN A 194 -38.51 17.27 -11.34
C ASN A 194 -38.44 15.76 -11.12
N ILE A 195 -38.96 15.28 -9.98
CA ILE A 195 -40.15 14.39 -9.90
C ILE A 195 -40.60 14.41 -8.43
N LEU A 196 -41.37 15.43 -8.06
CA LEU A 196 -42.43 15.32 -7.06
C LEU A 196 -43.67 15.92 -7.72
N GLN A 197 -44.18 15.20 -8.71
CA GLN A 197 -45.57 15.27 -9.12
C GLN A 197 -46.21 13.93 -8.77
N ASP A 198 -47.28 14.07 -7.99
CA ASP A 198 -48.37 13.14 -7.76
C ASP A 198 -48.14 11.92 -6.84
N LEU A 199 -48.85 12.03 -5.70
CA LEU A 199 -49.37 11.04 -4.75
C LEU A 199 -48.54 10.77 -3.48
#